data_AF-A0A377DIX8-F1
#
_entry.id   AF-A0A377DIX8-F1
#
_cell.length_a   1.000
_cell.length_b   1.000
_cell.length_c   1.000
_cell.angle_alpha   90.00
_cell.angle_beta   90.00
_cell.angle_gamma   90.00
#
_symmetry.space_group_name_H-M   'P 1'
#
loop_
_entity.id
_entity.type
_entity.pdbx_description
1 polymer ?
#
loop_
_entity_poly.entity_id
_entity_poly.type
_entity_poly.pdbx_seq_one_letter_code
_entity_poly.pdbx_strand_id
1 'polypeptide(L)'
;MTGTDSVIDHWSPYGLGDMLEKANLYAQLYIRPNEQNLSRSLFLATGDVLPLNEKGERVWPKAQDDASFVLVDASCSAEAVARISPRTATFHKGQLVWGSVAG
;
A
#
# COMPACT_ATOMS: atom_id res chain seq x y z
N MET A 1 4.58 -12.96 -0.97
CA MET A 1 3.86 -12.65 -2.21
C MET A 1 2.36 -12.87 -2.03
N THR A 2 1.56 -11.82 -2.21
CA THR A 2 0.09 -11.83 -2.15
C THR A 2 -0.49 -11.42 -3.50
N GLY A 3 -1.78 -11.65 -3.73
CA GLY A 3 -2.44 -11.28 -4.97
C GLY A 3 -3.94 -11.11 -4.77
N THR A 4 -4.58 -10.47 -5.76
CA THR A 4 -6.04 -10.32 -5.77
C THR A 4 -6.75 -11.64 -6.04
N ASP A 5 -6.05 -12.58 -6.69
CA ASP A 5 -6.57 -13.82 -7.25
C ASP A 5 -7.53 -13.52 -8.42
N SER A 6 -8.84 -13.56 -8.20
CA SER A 6 -9.84 -13.13 -9.18
C SER A 6 -10.00 -11.61 -9.24
N VAL A 7 -10.31 -11.09 -10.44
CA VAL A 7 -10.79 -9.71 -10.65
C VAL A 7 -12.13 -9.80 -11.38
N ILE A 8 -13.21 -9.93 -10.61
CA ILE A 8 -14.61 -9.99 -11.09
C ILE A 8 -14.76 -10.98 -12.26
N ASP A 9 -14.72 -12.27 -11.96
CA ASP A 9 -14.83 -13.36 -12.93
C ASP A 9 -15.80 -14.47 -12.47
N HIS A 10 -15.80 -15.60 -13.18
CA HIS A 10 -16.66 -16.74 -12.86
C HIS A 10 -16.30 -17.44 -11.54
N TRP A 11 -15.08 -17.26 -11.03
CA TRP A 11 -14.62 -17.84 -9.77
C TRP A 11 -14.99 -16.96 -8.58
N SER A 12 -14.98 -15.64 -8.76
CA SER A 12 -15.33 -14.70 -7.70
C SER A 12 -15.84 -13.36 -8.26
N PRO A 13 -16.94 -12.82 -7.68
CA PRO A 13 -17.41 -11.49 -8.02
C PRO A 13 -16.56 -10.36 -7.37
N TYR A 14 -15.58 -10.71 -6.54
CA TYR A 14 -14.72 -9.76 -5.83
C TYR A 14 -13.40 -9.50 -6.57
N GLY A 15 -12.64 -8.51 -6.08
CA GLY A 15 -11.29 -8.20 -6.54
C GLY A 15 -11.22 -6.90 -7.34
N LEU A 16 -10.65 -5.87 -6.71
CA LEU A 16 -10.51 -4.54 -7.31
C LEU A 16 -9.17 -4.32 -8.01
N GLY A 17 -8.27 -5.31 -7.97
CA GLY A 17 -6.88 -5.14 -8.41
C GLY A 17 -6.09 -4.17 -7.52
N ASP A 18 -6.55 -3.93 -6.29
CA ASP A 18 -5.98 -2.96 -5.37
C ASP A 18 -5.22 -3.63 -4.22
N MET A 19 -3.90 -3.43 -4.17
CA MET A 19 -3.10 -4.04 -3.12
C MET A 19 -3.27 -3.40 -1.75
N LEU A 20 -3.72 -2.14 -1.65
CA LEU A 20 -4.10 -1.54 -0.37
C LEU A 20 -5.39 -2.17 0.19
N GLU A 21 -6.33 -2.55 -0.68
CA GLU A 21 -7.52 -3.32 -0.29
C GLU A 21 -7.10 -4.68 0.28
N LYS A 22 -6.13 -5.36 -0.33
CA LYS A 22 -5.61 -6.64 0.20
C LYS A 22 -4.87 -6.49 1.52
N ALA A 23 -4.07 -5.43 1.69
CA ALA A 23 -3.43 -5.12 2.97
C ALA A 23 -4.48 -4.85 4.07
N ASN A 24 -5.53 -4.10 3.74
CA ASN A 24 -6.65 -3.82 4.65
C ASN A 24 -7.44 -5.08 5.02
N LEU A 25 -7.77 -5.92 4.04
CA LEU A 25 -8.46 -7.18 4.28
C LEU A 25 -7.63 -8.12 5.16
N TYR A 26 -6.34 -8.25 4.88
CA TYR A 26 -5.42 -9.00 5.74
C TYR A 26 -5.41 -8.43 7.16
N ALA A 27 -5.39 -7.11 7.30
CA ALA A 27 -5.40 -6.46 8.60
C ALA A 27 -6.68 -6.76 9.40
N GLN A 28 -7.83 -6.86 8.74
CA GLN A 28 -9.08 -7.21 9.40
C GLN A 28 -9.13 -8.68 9.82
N LEU A 29 -8.56 -9.58 9.01
CA LEU A 29 -8.67 -11.02 9.22
C LEU A 29 -7.64 -11.58 10.21
N TYR A 30 -6.40 -11.08 10.19
CA TYR A 30 -5.27 -11.81 10.78
C TYR A 30 -4.49 -11.05 11.85
N ILE A 31 -4.65 -9.73 12.00
CA ILE A 31 -3.89 -8.96 12.97
C ILE A 31 -4.81 -8.30 14.00
N ARG A 32 -4.24 -8.01 15.17
CA ARG A 32 -4.93 -7.19 16.16
C ARG A 32 -4.85 -5.72 15.74
N PRO A 33 -5.97 -4.97 15.75
CA PRO A 33 -6.00 -3.59 15.31
C PRO A 33 -5.24 -2.71 16.31
N ASN A 34 -4.01 -2.37 15.96
CA ASN A 34 -3.23 -1.31 16.58
C ASN A 34 -2.38 -0.64 15.50
N GLU A 35 -1.86 0.54 15.80
CA GLU A 35 -1.13 1.37 14.84
C GLU A 35 0.08 0.64 14.25
N GLN A 36 0.87 -0.05 15.09
CA GLN A 36 2.07 -0.77 14.66
C GLN A 36 1.73 -1.91 13.70
N ASN A 37 0.77 -2.76 14.04
CA ASN A 37 0.37 -3.89 13.20
C ASN A 37 -0.25 -3.41 11.89
N LEU A 38 -1.07 -2.36 11.94
CA LEU A 38 -1.65 -1.75 10.74
C LEU A 38 -0.56 -1.18 9.83
N SER A 39 0.40 -0.42 10.37
CA SER A 39 1.50 0.11 9.55
C SER A 39 2.32 -1.01 8.92
N ARG A 40 2.55 -2.11 9.65
CA ARG A 40 3.26 -3.29 9.15
C ARG A 40 2.52 -4.01 8.06
N SER A 41 1.19 -4.08 8.10
CA SER A 41 0.40 -4.78 7.07
C SER A 41 0.56 -4.19 5.65
N LEU A 42 1.08 -2.96 5.54
CA LEU A 42 1.45 -2.34 4.28
C LEU A 42 2.44 -3.19 3.46
N PHE A 43 3.23 -4.07 4.10
CA PHE A 43 4.18 -4.96 3.43
C PHE A 43 3.55 -5.76 2.29
N LEU A 44 2.26 -6.10 2.39
CA LEU A 44 1.52 -6.81 1.35
C LEU A 44 1.38 -5.99 0.06
N ALA A 45 1.21 -4.67 0.20
CA ALA A 45 1.05 -3.77 -0.94
C ALA A 45 2.38 -3.34 -1.56
N THR A 46 3.47 -3.40 -0.80
CA THR A 46 4.81 -2.92 -1.19
C THR A 46 5.78 -4.05 -1.54
N GLY A 47 5.32 -5.31 -1.58
CA GLY A 47 6.15 -6.45 -1.95
C GLY A 47 7.18 -6.81 -0.88
N ASP A 48 6.73 -6.95 0.37
CA ASP A 48 7.54 -7.35 1.53
C ASP A 48 8.57 -6.29 2.01
N VAL A 49 8.44 -5.03 1.57
CA VAL A 49 9.26 -3.89 2.01
C VAL A 49 8.46 -2.93 2.90
N LEU A 50 9.05 -2.39 3.96
CA LEU A 50 8.39 -1.43 4.85
C LEU A 50 9.15 -0.10 4.94
N PRO A 51 8.44 1.03 5.16
CA PRO A 51 9.10 2.33 5.31
C PRO A 51 10.05 2.40 6.51
N LEU A 52 9.66 1.80 7.63
CA LEU A 52 10.41 1.79 8.89
C LEU A 52 10.78 0.36 9.30
N ASN A 53 11.94 0.20 9.95
CA ASN A 53 12.32 -1.06 10.60
C ASN A 53 11.77 -1.17 12.04
N GLU A 54 12.08 -2.27 12.74
CA GLU A 54 11.68 -2.50 14.15
C GLU A 54 12.13 -1.39 15.12
N LYS A 55 13.18 -0.65 14.79
CA LYS A 55 13.71 0.45 15.61
C LYS A 55 13.07 1.80 15.25
N GLY A 56 12.15 1.83 14.29
CA GLY A 56 11.56 3.07 13.77
C GLY A 56 12.47 3.84 12.82
N GLU A 57 13.57 3.25 12.37
CA GLU A 57 14.50 3.89 11.43
C GLU A 57 13.95 3.75 10.01
N ARG A 58 14.02 4.84 9.22
CA ARG A 58 13.59 4.83 7.81
C ARG A 58 14.52 3.94 6.98
N VAL A 59 13.95 2.90 6.38
CA VAL A 59 14.67 1.98 5.50
C VAL A 59 14.16 1.99 4.06
N TRP A 60 12.99 2.58 3.80
CA TRP A 60 12.42 2.75 2.46
C TRP A 60 11.46 3.96 2.43
N PRO A 61 11.29 4.66 1.29
CA PRO A 61 12.18 4.64 0.12
C PRO A 61 13.53 5.34 0.41
N LYS A 62 14.58 4.94 -0.31
CA LYS A 62 15.95 5.48 -0.25
C LYS A 62 16.37 6.06 -1.61
N ALA A 63 17.41 6.89 -1.60
CA ALA A 63 18.05 7.32 -2.84
C ALA A 63 18.54 6.08 -3.61
N GLN A 64 18.42 6.13 -4.95
CA GLN A 64 18.73 5.03 -5.88
C GLN A 64 17.67 3.92 -5.95
N ASP A 65 16.62 3.94 -5.12
CA ASP A 65 15.45 3.10 -5.37
C ASP A 65 14.76 3.53 -6.68
N ASP A 66 14.08 2.59 -7.34
CA ASP A 66 13.32 2.90 -8.55
C ASP A 66 12.26 3.97 -8.26
N ALA A 67 12.16 4.96 -9.16
CA ALA A 67 11.24 6.08 -9.01
C ALA A 67 9.79 5.69 -9.40
N SER A 68 9.36 4.51 -8.98
CA SER A 68 8.00 4.00 -9.15
C SER A 68 7.31 3.98 -7.79
N PHE A 69 6.33 4.86 -7.59
CA PHE A 69 5.65 5.03 -6.32
C PHE A 69 4.24 5.60 -6.51
N VAL A 70 3.43 5.47 -5.46
CA VAL A 70 2.07 6.01 -5.42
C VAL A 70 1.98 7.03 -4.29
N LEU A 71 1.40 8.18 -4.58
CA LEU A 71 1.03 9.17 -3.57
C LEU A 71 -0.39 8.88 -3.10
N VAL A 72 -0.58 8.88 -1.78
CA VAL A 72 -1.86 8.64 -1.11
C VAL A 72 -2.15 9.77 -0.15
N ASP A 73 -3.42 10.13 -0.02
CA ASP A 73 -3.88 11.12 0.95
C ASP A 73 -4.04 10.45 2.34
N ALA A 74 -2.93 10.37 3.07
CA ALA A 74 -2.85 9.79 4.40
C ALA A 74 -1.73 10.45 5.21
N SER A 75 -1.94 10.60 6.51
CA SER A 75 -0.93 11.11 7.45
C SER A 75 0.12 10.06 7.83
N CYS A 76 -0.22 8.76 7.77
CA CYS A 76 0.69 7.66 8.09
C CYS A 76 0.30 6.35 7.38
N SER A 77 1.20 5.36 7.39
CA SER A 77 0.96 4.04 6.79
C SER A 77 -0.21 3.29 7.42
N ALA A 78 -0.43 3.44 8.73
CA ALA A 78 -1.54 2.81 9.42
C ALA A 78 -2.89 3.36 8.92
N GLU A 79 -3.01 4.67 8.74
CA GLU A 79 -4.18 5.31 8.15
C GLU A 79 -4.39 4.87 6.70
N ALA A 80 -3.32 4.88 5.90
CA ALA A 80 -3.37 4.48 4.50
C ALA A 80 -3.97 3.08 4.33
N VAL A 81 -3.55 2.12 5.16
CA VAL A 81 -4.13 0.77 5.15
C VAL A 81 -5.54 0.78 5.74
N ALA A 82 -5.73 1.32 6.94
CA ALA A 82 -7.01 1.21 7.66
C ALA A 82 -8.19 1.82 6.90
N ARG A 83 -7.95 2.91 6.15
CA ARG A 83 -8.99 3.63 5.41
C ARG A 83 -8.97 3.37 3.91
N ILE A 84 -8.02 2.57 3.41
CA ILE A 84 -7.75 2.41 1.98
C ILE A 84 -7.67 3.81 1.35
N SER A 85 -6.73 4.62 1.87
CA SER A 85 -6.68 6.05 1.59
C SER A 85 -6.64 6.34 0.07
N PRO A 86 -7.33 7.40 -0.40
CA PRO A 86 -7.37 7.73 -1.82
C PRO A 86 -5.98 7.94 -2.41
N ARG A 87 -5.74 7.35 -3.58
CA ARG A 87 -4.56 7.62 -4.40
C ARG A 87 -4.72 8.98 -5.07
N THR A 88 -3.68 9.82 -4.99
CA THR A 88 -3.66 11.16 -5.59
C THR A 88 -2.82 11.20 -6.86
N ALA A 89 -1.74 10.43 -6.91
CA ALA A 89 -0.85 10.33 -8.08
C ALA A 89 -0.13 8.98 -8.13
N THR A 90 0.25 8.53 -9.33
CA THR A 90 1.09 7.36 -9.55
C THR A 90 2.25 7.71 -10.46
N PHE A 91 3.45 7.33 -10.04
CA PHE A 91 4.69 7.48 -10.78
C PHE A 91 5.21 6.12 -11.20
N HIS A 92 5.70 6.02 -12.43
CA HIS A 92 6.40 4.87 -12.95
C HIS A 92 7.72 5.33 -13.55
N LYS A 93 8.84 4.85 -13.00
CA LYS A 93 10.21 5.23 -13.42
C LYS A 93 10.43 6.74 -13.52
N GLY A 94 9.90 7.48 -12.55
CA GLY A 94 10.01 8.94 -12.45
C GLY A 94 9.00 9.72 -13.30
N GLN A 95 8.14 9.05 -14.06
CA GLN A 95 7.10 9.71 -14.86
C GLN A 95 5.75 9.62 -14.16
N LEU A 96 5.04 10.75 -14.06
CA LEU A 96 3.65 10.78 -13.60
C LEU A 96 2.78 10.09 -14.67
N VAL A 97 2.16 8.95 -14.32
CA VAL A 97 1.32 8.16 -15.23
C VAL A 97 -0.17 8.26 -14.91
N TRP A 98 -0.52 8.72 -13.71
CA TRP A 98 -1.92 8.93 -13.32
C TRP A 98 -2.02 9.97 -12.19
N GLY A 99 -3.11 10.73 -12.18
CA GLY A 99 -3.42 11.71 -11.15
C GLY A 99 -2.66 13.03 -11.31
N SER A 100 -2.48 13.75 -10.20
CA SER A 100 -1.79 15.04 -10.18
C SER A 100 -1.11 15.26 -8.84
N VAL A 101 0.04 15.90 -8.84
CA VAL A 101 0.66 16.43 -7.62
C VAL A 101 0.08 17.83 -7.40
N ALA A 102 -0.59 18.06 -6.27
CA ALA A 102 -0.96 19.43 -5.90
C ALA A 102 0.33 20.26 -5.78
N GLY A 103 0.37 21.39 -6.49
CA GLY A 103 1.50 22.32 -6.48
C GLY A 103 1.57 23.13 -5.21
#